data_AF-A0A1Q3U0M6-F1
#
_entry.id   AF-A0A1Q3U0M6-F1
#
_cell.length_a   1.000
_cell.length_b   1.000
_cell.length_c   1.000
_cell.angle_alpha   90.00
_cell.angle_beta   90.00
_cell.angle_gamma   90.00
#
_symmetry.space_group_name_H-M   'P 1'
#
loop_
_entity.id
_entity.type
_entity.pdbx_description
1 polymer ?
#
loop_
_entity_poly.entity_id
_entity_poly.type
_entity_poly.pdbx_seq_one_letter_code
_entity_poly.pdbx_strand_id
1 'polypeptide(L)' 'MSNLRKIFATFLITAICSLGASRAFAGDPDPGCDPDDPLCPIDGGLSLLIAAGIGLGAKKAYDRKKKTTGEF' A
#
# COMPACT_ATOMS: atom_id res chain seq x y z
N MET A 1 7.21 -23.68 -11.98
CA MET A 1 7.88 -22.85 -10.94
C MET A 1 7.38 -21.40 -10.86
N SER A 2 6.89 -20.79 -11.95
CA SER A 2 6.45 -19.38 -11.97
C SER A 2 5.25 -19.08 -11.06
N ASN A 3 4.32 -20.02 -10.91
CA ASN A 3 3.12 -19.83 -10.08
C ASN A 3 3.43 -19.96 -8.59
N LEU A 4 4.34 -20.86 -8.19
CA LEU A 4 4.74 -21.02 -6.80
C LEU A 4 5.43 -19.76 -6.25
N ARG A 5 6.31 -19.14 -7.05
CA ARG A 5 6.97 -17.87 -6.69
C ARG A 5 5.98 -16.70 -6.59
N LYS A 6 4.96 -16.67 -7.45
CA LYS A 6 3.88 -15.67 -7.40
C LYS A 6 3.03 -15.84 -6.16
N ILE A 7 2.60 -17.06 -5.85
CA ILE A 7 1.81 -17.37 -4.66
C ILE A 7 2.59 -16.99 -3.40
N PHE A 8 3.87 -17.34 -3.33
CA PHE A 8 4.73 -16.97 -2.20
C PHE A 8 4.90 -15.45 -2.07
N ALA A 9 5.14 -14.74 -3.18
CA ALA A 9 5.25 -13.28 -3.16
C ALA A 9 3.94 -12.61 -2.75
N THR A 10 2.80 -13.07 -3.26
CA THR A 10 1.49 -12.54 -2.87
C THR A 10 1.23 -12.78 -1.38
N PHE A 11 1.51 -13.99 -0.87
CA PHE A 11 1.36 -14.31 0.54
C PHE A 11 2.25 -13.42 1.43
N LEU A 12 3.52 -13.22 1.04
CA LEU A 12 4.46 -12.37 1.77
C LEU A 12 3.97 -10.91 1.81
N ILE A 13 3.52 -10.37 0.68
CA ILE A 13 3.00 -9.00 0.59
C ILE A 13 1.74 -8.84 1.46
N THR A 14 0.79 -9.78 1.38
CA THR A 14 -0.43 -9.74 2.19
C THR A 14 -0.10 -9.82 3.67
N ALA A 15 0.80 -10.71 4.10
CA ALA A 15 1.21 -10.82 5.50
C ALA A 15 1.84 -9.52 6.03
N ILE A 16 2.75 -8.91 5.26
CA ILE A 16 3.38 -7.63 5.63
C ILE A 16 2.34 -6.50 5.73
N CYS A 17 1.40 -6.41 4.79
CA CYS A 17 0.34 -5.42 4.83
C CYS A 17 -0.60 -5.62 6.03
N SER A 18 -0.95 -6.87 6.38
CA SER A 18 -1.81 -7.18 7.53
C SER A 18 -1.13 -6.87 8.87
N LEU A 19 0.18 -7.09 8.99
CA LEU A 19 0.95 -6.73 10.18
C LEU A 19 1.18 -5.21 10.31
N GLY A 20 1.30 -4.50 9.18
CA GLY A 20 1.37 -3.04 9.16
C GLY A 20 0.03 -2.40 9.51
N ALA A 21 -1.07 -2.95 8.99
CA ALA A 21 -2.42 -2.46 9.25
C ALA A 21 -2.78 -2.53 10.73
N SER A 22 -2.45 -3.63 11.43
CA SER A 22 -2.74 -3.75 12.88
C SER A 22 -2.00 -2.73 13.76
N ARG A 23 -0.94 -2.10 13.24
CA ARG A 23 -0.26 -0.96 13.90
C ARG A 23 -0.71 0.41 13.42
N ALA A 24 -1.49 0.46 12.33
CA ALA A 24 -2.00 1.69 11.74
C ALA A 24 -3.42 2.06 12.22
N PHE A 25 -4.08 1.19 13.00
CA PHE A 25 -5.26 1.61 13.76
C PHE A 25 -4.77 2.51 14.89
N ALA A 26 -4.97 3.81 14.71
CA ALA A 26 -5.03 4.74 15.82
C ALA A 26 -6.00 4.16 16.86
N GLY A 27 -5.63 4.22 18.15
CA GLY A 27 -6.64 4.12 19.20
C GLY A 27 -7.75 5.15 18.97
N ASP A 28 -8.86 5.05 19.72
CA ASP A 28 -9.99 5.98 19.63
C ASP A 28 -9.50 7.39 19.27
N PRO A 29 -10.03 8.01 18.20
CA PRO A 29 -9.53 9.29 17.72
C PRO A 29 -9.63 10.29 18.85
N ASP A 30 -8.53 10.50 19.57
CA ASP A 30 -8.42 11.56 20.56
C ASP A 30 -8.39 12.84 19.75
N PRO A 31 -9.49 13.62 19.72
CA PRO A 31 -9.54 14.83 18.93
C PRO A 31 -8.57 15.90 19.47
N GLY A 32 -7.88 15.63 20.58
CA GLY A 32 -6.83 16.45 21.18
C GLY A 32 -5.45 15.80 21.22
N CYS A 33 -5.17 14.78 20.39
CA CYS A 33 -3.82 14.22 20.33
C CYS A 33 -2.79 15.31 20.01
N ASP A 34 -1.83 15.48 20.90
CA ASP A 34 -0.85 16.56 20.83
C ASP A 34 -0.02 16.40 19.54
N PRO A 35 0.08 17.42 18.67
CA PRO A 35 0.92 17.35 17.48
C PRO A 35 2.41 17.11 17.79
N ASP A 36 2.85 17.35 19.04
CA ASP A 36 4.20 17.05 19.50
C ASP A 36 4.35 15.59 20.02
N ASP A 37 3.25 14.82 20.10
CA ASP A 37 3.30 13.40 20.48
C ASP A 37 3.83 12.54 19.31
N PRO A 38 4.99 11.88 19.47
CA PRO A 38 5.57 11.03 18.43
C PRO A 38 4.74 9.78 18.10
N LEU A 39 3.71 9.45 18.90
CA LEU A 39 2.76 8.37 18.64
C LEU A 39 1.51 8.83 17.89
N CYS A 40 1.32 10.15 17.74
CA CYS A 40 0.23 10.72 16.94
C CYS A 40 0.46 10.43 15.44
N PRO A 41 -0.46 9.73 14.75
CA PRO A 41 -0.32 9.48 13.32
C PRO A 41 -0.42 10.80 12.53
N ILE A 42 0.68 11.21 11.92
CA ILE A 42 0.79 12.48 11.16
C ILE A 42 -0.34 12.69 10.13
N ASP A 43 -0.83 11.60 9.51
CA ASP A 43 -1.72 11.69 8.34
C ASP A 43 -2.85 10.63 8.33
N GLY A 44 -3.05 9.89 9.44
CA GLY A 44 -4.13 8.88 9.55
C GLY A 44 -4.16 7.79 8.47
N GLY A 45 -3.09 7.61 7.69
CA GLY A 45 -3.04 6.72 6.53
C GLY A 45 -3.38 7.35 5.17
N LEU A 46 -3.63 8.65 5.09
CA LEU A 46 -3.90 9.37 3.84
C LEU A 46 -2.71 9.30 2.86
N SER A 47 -1.49 9.58 3.33
CA SER A 47 -0.26 9.41 2.54
C SER A 47 -0.10 7.99 1.98
N LEU A 48 -0.45 6.95 2.75
CA LEU A 48 -0.44 5.56 2.29
C LEU A 48 -1.46 5.34 1.16
N LEU A 49 -2.66 5.91 1.28
CA LEU A 49 -3.71 5.84 0.26
C LEU A 49 -3.28 6.54 -1.03
N ILE A 50 -2.66 7.72 -0.93
CA ILE A 50 -2.12 8.47 -2.07
C ILE A 50 -1.04 7.65 -2.77
N ALA A 51 -0.08 7.09 -2.01
CA ALA A 51 0.98 6.26 -2.56
C ALA A 51 0.44 5.01 -3.27
N ALA A 52 -0.55 4.33 -2.67
CA ALA A 52 -1.23 3.18 -3.27
C ALA A 52 -1.93 3.55 -4.58
N GLY A 53 -2.62 4.70 -4.61
CA GLY A 53 -3.28 5.23 -5.80
C GLY A 53 -2.30 5.47 -6.95
N ILE A 54 -1.17 6.14 -6.68
CA ILE A 54 -0.12 6.41 -7.67
C ILE A 54 0.47 5.09 -8.18
N GLY A 55 0.84 4.17 -7.28
CA GLY A 55 1.43 2.89 -7.64
C GLY A 55 0.53 2.04 -8.54
N LEU A 56 -0.76 1.91 -8.18
CA LEU A 56 -1.74 1.17 -8.98
C LEU A 56 -2.02 1.85 -10.33
N GLY A 57 -2.14 3.17 -10.34
CA GLY A 57 -2.35 3.97 -11.55
C GLY A 57 -1.18 3.84 -12.54
N ALA A 58 0.05 4.03 -12.05
CA ALA A 58 1.27 3.89 -12.85
C ALA A 58 1.41 2.47 -13.43
N LYS A 59 1.16 1.43 -12.61
CA LYS A 59 1.20 0.05 -13.08
C LYS A 59 0.19 -0.22 -14.20
N LYS A 60 -1.05 0.25 -14.05
CA LYS A 60 -2.09 0.07 -15.07
C LYS A 60 -1.73 0.80 -16.38
N ALA A 61 -1.18 2.00 -16.30
CA ALA A 61 -0.72 2.76 -17.47
C ALA A 61 0.43 2.06 -18.20
N TYR A 62 1.41 1.54 -17.45
CA TYR A 62 2.53 0.77 -17.99
C TYR A 62 2.06 -0.51 -18.70
N ASP A 63 1.19 -1.30 -18.06
CA ASP A 63 0.71 -2.55 -18.63
C ASP A 63 -0.10 -2.32 -19.93
N ARG A 64 -0.82 -1.18 -20.06
CA ARG A 64 -1.49 -0.80 -21.31
C ARG A 64 -0.51 -0.51 -22.44
N LYS A 65 0.54 0.28 -22.17
CA LYS A 65 1.57 0.61 -23.18
C LYS A 65 2.33 -0.64 -23.64
N LYS A 66 2.64 -1.55 -22.71
CA LYS A 66 3.35 -2.79 -23.00
C LYS A 66 2.54 -3.73 -23.89
N LYS A 67 1.22 -3.82 -23.72
CA LYS A 67 0.34 -4.60 -24.60
C LYS A 67 0.32 -4.05 -26.03
N THR A 68 0.33 -2.73 -26.19
CA THR A 68 0.36 -2.08 -27.53
C THR A 68 1.70 -2.24 -28.25
N THR A 69 2.81 -2.45 -27.53
CA THR A 69 4.16 -2.58 -28.13
C THR A 69 4.50 -4.03 -28.49
N GLY A 70 3.71 -5.01 -28.03
CA GLY A 70 3.92 -6.44 -28.32
C GLY A 70 3.13 -6.98 -29.53
N GLU A 71 2.43 -6.12 -30.27
CA GLU A 71 1.70 -6.45 -31.51
C GLU A 71 2.39 -5.87 -32.76
N PHE A 72 3.72 -5.87 -32.79
CA PHE A 72 4.53 -5.61 -33.98
C PHE A 72 5.62 -6.67 -34.12
#